data_AF-A0A5B2VVG6-F1
#
_entry.id   AF-A0A5B2VVG6-F1
#
_cell.length_a   1.000
_cell.length_b   1.000
_cell.length_c   1.000
_cell.angle_alpha   90.00
_cell.angle_beta   90.00
_cell.angle_gamma   90.00
#
_symmetry.space_group_name_H-M   'P 1'
#
loop_
_entity.id
_entity.type
_entity.pdbx_description
1 polymer ?
#
loop_
_entity_poly.entity_id
_entity_poly.type
_entity_poly.pdbx_seq_one_letter_code
_entity_poly.pdbx_strand_id
1 'polypeptide(L)'
;MRVSRSDVSDITRSIAVLEEKIDEIALESGVEGHRCVDVEGALGALPFPARRRASLMLQAAQAQAEASANRAMLTAASYMLALAQEVWTARADNDDGFPMPSAGLPRGMRRN
;
A
#
# COMPACT_ATOMS: atom_id res chain seq x y z
N MET A 1 -27.93 -1.99 -8.94
CA MET A 1 -27.35 -3.11 -8.16
C MET A 1 -27.63 -2.84 -6.69
N ARG A 2 -28.48 -3.63 -6.02
CA ARG A 2 -28.70 -3.53 -4.57
C ARG A 2 -27.66 -4.43 -3.91
N VAL A 3 -26.70 -3.84 -3.21
CA VAL A 3 -25.76 -4.58 -2.35
C VAL A 3 -26.59 -5.05 -1.16
N SER A 4 -26.67 -6.36 -0.93
CA SER A 4 -27.41 -6.92 0.19
C SER A 4 -26.63 -6.66 1.47
N ARG A 5 -27.32 -6.57 2.61
CA ARG A 5 -26.66 -6.37 3.91
C ARG A 5 -25.65 -7.50 4.24
N SER A 6 -25.87 -8.69 3.67
CA SER A 6 -24.93 -9.81 3.73
C SER A 6 -23.62 -9.51 2.99
N ASP A 7 -23.70 -8.98 1.75
CA ASP A 7 -22.52 -8.63 0.97
C ASP A 7 -21.60 -7.64 1.70
N VAL A 8 -22.18 -6.68 2.44
CA VAL A 8 -21.41 -5.72 3.25
C VAL A 8 -20.66 -6.42 4.39
N SER A 9 -21.30 -7.40 5.05
CA SER A 9 -20.68 -8.14 6.16
C SER A 9 -19.55 -9.04 5.67
N ASP A 10 -19.72 -9.67 4.51
CA ASP A 10 -18.69 -10.47 3.86
C ASP A 10 -17.49 -9.62 3.40
N ILE A 11 -17.76 -8.39 2.91
CA ILE A 11 -16.71 -7.42 2.59
C ILE A 11 -15.97 -7.00 3.87
N THR A 12 -16.67 -6.61 4.94
CA THR A 12 -16.03 -6.21 6.20
C THR A 12 -15.17 -7.33 6.79
N ARG A 13 -15.64 -8.57 6.74
CA ARG A 13 -14.85 -9.73 7.17
C ARG A 13 -13.61 -9.94 6.30
N SER A 14 -13.75 -9.76 4.99
CA SER A 14 -12.63 -9.85 4.05
C SER A 14 -11.61 -8.73 4.27
N ILE A 15 -12.09 -7.53 4.63
CA ILE A 15 -11.24 -6.41 5.02
C ILE A 15 -10.44 -6.78 6.26
N ALA A 16 -11.08 -7.21 7.35
CA ALA A 16 -10.39 -7.59 8.59
C ALA A 16 -9.28 -8.64 8.38
N VAL A 17 -9.50 -9.63 7.49
CA VAL A 17 -8.47 -10.64 7.16
C VAL A 17 -7.27 -10.03 6.43
N LEU A 18 -7.49 -9.03 5.59
CA LEU A 18 -6.42 -8.35 4.88
C LEU A 18 -5.71 -7.32 5.77
N GLU A 19 -6.42 -6.67 6.70
CA GLU A 19 -5.84 -5.82 7.75
C GLU A 19 -4.87 -6.61 8.62
N GLU A 20 -5.29 -7.78 9.13
CA GLU A 20 -4.45 -8.65 9.95
C GLU A 20 -3.14 -9.03 9.22
N LYS A 21 -3.22 -9.30 7.91
CA LYS A 21 -2.04 -9.59 7.10
C LYS A 21 -1.14 -8.38 6.86
N ILE A 22 -1.71 -7.18 6.77
CA ILE A 22 -0.93 -5.94 6.66
C ILE A 22 -0.19 -5.69 7.98
N ASP A 23 -0.86 -5.91 9.12
CA ASP A 23 -0.27 -5.79 10.45
C ASP A 23 0.85 -6.81 10.67
N GLU A 24 0.69 -8.06 10.21
CA GLU A 24 1.76 -9.05 10.20
C GLU A 24 2.99 -8.56 9.42
N ILE A 25 2.80 -8.00 8.21
CA ILE A 25 3.89 -7.44 7.40
C ILE A 25 4.54 -6.24 8.11
N ALA A 26 3.74 -5.41 8.78
CA ALA A 26 4.23 -4.26 9.54
C ALA A 26 5.10 -4.70 10.72
N LEU A 27 4.64 -5.68 11.50
CA LEU A 27 5.38 -6.28 12.61
C LEU A 27 6.68 -6.95 12.13
N GLU A 28 6.63 -7.75 11.05
CA GLU A 28 7.83 -8.36 10.44
C GLU A 28 8.86 -7.31 9.99
N SER A 29 8.39 -6.13 9.60
CA SER A 29 9.23 -5.02 9.16
C SER A 29 9.73 -4.15 10.31
N GLY A 30 9.39 -4.49 11.57
CA GLY A 30 9.78 -3.73 12.76
C GLY A 30 8.97 -2.46 13.00
N VAL A 31 7.78 -2.33 12.41
CA VAL A 31 6.88 -1.21 12.69
C VAL A 31 6.26 -1.40 14.08
N GLU A 32 6.36 -0.39 14.92
CA GLU A 32 5.76 -0.44 16.25
C GLU A 32 4.24 -0.45 16.17
N GLY A 33 3.60 -1.36 16.92
CA GLY A 33 2.14 -1.56 16.88
C GLY A 33 1.31 -0.32 17.21
N HIS A 34 1.87 0.68 17.91
CA HIS A 34 1.20 1.97 18.16
C HIS A 34 0.97 2.80 16.89
N ARG A 35 1.62 2.47 15.77
CA ARG A 35 1.38 3.08 14.46
C ARG A 35 0.37 2.30 13.60
N CYS A 36 -0.01 1.09 14.03
CA CYS A 36 -0.96 0.22 13.34
C CYS A 36 -2.37 0.33 13.96
N VAL A 37 -2.72 1.48 14.53
CA VAL A 37 -4.03 1.71 15.18
C VAL A 37 -5.17 1.65 14.16
N ASP A 38 -4.89 2.08 12.93
CA ASP A 38 -5.79 2.03 11.78
C ASP A 38 -5.00 1.59 10.55
N VAL A 39 -5.68 1.04 9.54
CA VAL A 39 -5.08 0.56 8.28
C VAL A 39 -4.25 1.63 7.58
N GLU A 40 -4.73 2.87 7.56
CA GLU A 40 -3.99 4.00 7.01
C GLU A 40 -2.70 4.28 7.78
N GLY A 41 -2.74 4.15 9.12
CA GLY A 41 -1.58 4.26 9.99
C GLY A 41 -0.56 3.16 9.71
N ALA A 42 -1.01 1.90 9.63
CA ALA A 42 -0.18 0.75 9.32
C ALA A 42 0.49 0.91 7.95
N LEU A 43 -0.29 1.20 6.90
CA LEU A 43 0.19 1.41 5.53
C LEU A 43 1.15 2.61 5.43
N GLY A 44 0.88 3.69 6.15
CA GLY A 44 1.71 4.88 6.18
C GLY A 44 3.02 4.69 6.94
N ALA A 45 3.04 3.79 7.93
CA ALA A 45 4.22 3.45 8.72
C ALA A 45 5.13 2.42 8.03
N LEU A 46 4.65 1.71 7.00
CA LEU A 46 5.45 0.73 6.27
C LEU A 46 6.67 1.38 5.57
N PRO A 47 7.88 0.82 5.76
CA PRO A 47 9.06 1.22 5.01
C PRO A 47 8.96 0.81 3.54
N PHE A 48 9.65 1.51 2.64
CA PHE A 48 9.59 1.30 1.17
C PHE A 48 9.66 -0.17 0.70
N PRO A 49 10.59 -1.02 1.21
CA PRO A 49 10.62 -2.44 0.82
C PRO A 49 9.35 -3.20 1.26
N ALA A 50 8.78 -2.87 2.41
CA ALA A 50 7.57 -3.49 2.93
C ALA A 50 6.31 -3.04 2.19
N ARG A 51 6.27 -1.78 1.70
CA ARG A 51 5.19 -1.29 0.81
C ARG A 51 5.05 -2.15 -0.43
N ARG A 52 6.18 -2.48 -1.09
CA ARG A 52 6.17 -3.36 -2.27
C ARG A 52 5.62 -4.75 -1.94
N ARG A 53 5.98 -5.30 -0.77
CA ARG A 53 5.49 -6.61 -0.32
C ARG A 53 3.98 -6.59 -0.03
N ALA A 54 3.49 -5.53 0.64
CA ALA A 54 2.07 -5.32 0.88
C ALA A 54 1.27 -5.18 -0.43
N SER A 55 1.78 -4.40 -1.40
CA SER A 55 1.17 -4.29 -2.73
C SER A 55 1.04 -5.63 -3.43
N LEU A 56 2.11 -6.43 -3.45
CA LEU A 56 2.10 -7.73 -4.10
C LEU A 56 1.13 -8.70 -3.41
N MET A 57 1.04 -8.63 -2.08
CA MET A 57 0.10 -9.44 -1.30
C MET A 57 -1.36 -9.07 -1.60
N LEU A 58 -1.68 -7.77 -1.68
CA LEU A 58 -3.01 -7.29 -2.05
C LEU A 58 -3.36 -7.64 -3.50
N GLN A 59 -2.42 -7.52 -4.44
CA GLN A 59 -2.61 -7.94 -5.83
C GLN A 59 -2.82 -9.45 -5.96
N ALA A 60 -2.09 -10.26 -5.19
CA ALA A 60 -2.28 -11.69 -5.16
C ALA A 60 -3.66 -12.07 -4.59
N ALA A 61 -4.11 -11.37 -3.54
CA ALA A 61 -5.45 -11.54 -2.98
C ALA A 61 -6.54 -11.17 -4.00
N GLN A 62 -6.33 -10.10 -4.77
CA GLN A 62 -7.23 -9.69 -5.85
C GLN A 62 -7.33 -10.75 -6.95
N ALA A 63 -6.19 -11.23 -7.46
CA ALA A 63 -6.15 -12.27 -8.49
C ALA A 63 -6.79 -13.59 -8.04
N GLN A 64 -6.54 -13.99 -6.79
CA GLN A 64 -7.14 -15.19 -6.20
C GLN A 64 -8.66 -15.04 -6.02
N ALA A 65 -9.11 -13.86 -5.60
CA ALA A 65 -10.53 -13.55 -5.45
C ALA A 65 -11.25 -13.56 -6.79
N GLU A 66 -10.61 -13.03 -7.85
CA GLU A 66 -11.12 -13.06 -9.21
C GLU A 66 -11.26 -14.50 -9.72
N ALA A 67 -10.22 -15.32 -9.55
CA ALA A 67 -10.23 -16.73 -9.93
C ALA A 67 -11.30 -17.55 -9.18
N SER A 68 -11.61 -17.18 -7.93
CA SER A 68 -12.60 -17.85 -7.09
C SER A 68 -14.00 -17.25 -7.18
N ALA A 69 -14.22 -16.26 -8.06
CA ALA A 69 -15.45 -15.47 -8.16
C ALA A 69 -15.93 -14.84 -6.83
N ASN A 70 -15.03 -14.64 -5.86
CA ASN A 70 -15.34 -14.06 -4.56
C ASN A 70 -15.35 -12.53 -4.66
N ARG A 71 -16.51 -11.98 -5.03
CA ARG A 71 -16.68 -10.53 -5.22
C ARG A 71 -16.42 -9.71 -3.97
N ALA A 72 -16.74 -10.24 -2.78
CA ALA A 72 -16.52 -9.54 -1.52
C ALA A 72 -15.02 -9.32 -1.26
N MET A 73 -14.22 -10.37 -1.44
CA MET A 73 -12.76 -10.31 -1.31
C MET A 73 -12.13 -9.44 -2.40
N LEU A 74 -12.65 -9.50 -3.64
CA LEU A 74 -12.18 -8.67 -4.74
C LEU A 74 -12.40 -7.17 -4.45
N THR A 75 -13.58 -6.80 -3.95
CA THR A 75 -13.90 -5.43 -3.56
C THR A 75 -13.03 -4.97 -2.39
N ALA A 76 -12.86 -5.81 -1.36
CA ALA A 76 -12.01 -5.50 -0.21
C ALA A 76 -10.54 -5.26 -0.62
N ALA A 77 -9.96 -6.18 -1.39
CA ALA A 77 -8.58 -6.07 -1.85
C ALA A 77 -8.36 -4.83 -2.74
N SER A 78 -9.32 -4.54 -3.63
CA SER A 78 -9.25 -3.35 -4.49
C SER A 78 -9.35 -2.05 -3.69
N TYR A 79 -10.21 -2.02 -2.67
CA TYR A 79 -10.35 -0.87 -1.77
C TYR A 79 -9.06 -0.61 -0.97
N MET A 80 -8.49 -1.63 -0.34
CA MET A 80 -7.22 -1.48 0.40
C MET A 80 -6.05 -1.12 -0.51
N LEU A 81 -6.01 -1.63 -1.74
CA LEU A 81 -4.96 -1.26 -2.68
C LEU A 81 -5.06 0.20 -3.12
N ALA A 82 -6.28 0.71 -3.33
CA ALA A 82 -6.51 2.12 -3.62
C ALA A 82 -6.09 3.00 -2.43
N LEU A 83 -6.51 2.64 -1.21
CA LEU A 83 -6.14 3.35 0.01
C LEU A 83 -4.62 3.36 0.23
N ALA A 84 -3.96 2.22 0.03
CA ALA A 84 -2.50 2.12 0.13
C ALA A 84 -1.80 3.04 -0.88
N GLN A 85 -2.29 3.10 -2.12
CA GLN A 85 -1.76 4.01 -3.12
C GLN A 85 -1.93 5.47 -2.69
N GLU A 86 -3.11 5.87 -2.22
CA GLU A 86 -3.36 7.24 -1.74
C GLU A 86 -2.44 7.63 -0.58
N VAL A 87 -2.27 6.75 0.41
CA VAL A 87 -1.38 7.00 1.56
C VAL A 87 0.08 7.10 1.12
N TRP A 88 0.53 6.25 0.19
CA TRP A 88 1.92 6.26 -0.28
C TRP A 88 2.22 7.40 -1.25
N THR A 89 1.28 7.82 -2.10
CA THR A 89 1.46 8.98 -3.00
C THR A 89 1.38 10.29 -2.24
N ALA A 90 0.44 10.44 -1.31
CA ALA A 90 0.38 11.62 -0.43
C ALA A 90 1.69 11.80 0.37
N ARG A 91 2.34 10.69 0.73
CA ARG A 91 3.63 10.73 1.43
C ARG A 91 4.83 10.95 0.51
N ALA A 92 4.76 10.55 -0.76
CA ALA A 92 5.80 10.84 -1.75
C ALA A 92 5.80 12.32 -2.18
N ASP A 93 4.63 12.96 -2.22
CA ASP A 93 4.50 14.40 -2.49
C ASP A 93 5.12 15.27 -1.37
N ASN A 94 5.22 14.73 -0.15
CA ASN A 94 5.92 15.37 0.97
C ASN A 94 7.41 14.99 1.07
N ASP A 95 7.91 14.08 0.21
CA ASP A 95 9.32 13.70 0.10
C ASP A 95 9.97 14.40 -1.10
N ASP A 96 9.83 15.74 -1.16
CA ASP A 96 10.74 16.63 -1.90
C ASP A 96 12.15 16.52 -1.28
N GLY A 97 12.84 15.41 -1.51
CA GLY A 97 13.99 15.04 -0.68
C GLY A 97 15.14 14.29 -1.33
N PHE A 98 15.06 13.94 -2.61
CA PHE A 98 16.24 13.50 -3.35
C PHE A 98 16.50 14.42 -4.55
N PRO A 99 17.39 15.42 -4.41
CA PRO A 99 17.97 16.02 -5.60
C PRO A 99 18.71 14.90 -6.33
N MET A 100 18.21 14.57 -7.52
CA MET A 100 19.01 13.89 -8.55
C MET A 100 20.42 14.51 -8.53
N PRO A 101 21.50 13.72 -8.38
CA PRO A 101 22.83 14.27 -8.60
C PRO A 101 22.84 14.73 -10.05
N SER A 102 22.79 16.05 -10.25
CA SER A 102 23.04 16.69 -11.53
C SER A 102 24.45 16.25 -11.91
N ALA A 103 24.54 15.21 -12.75
CA ALA A 103 25.78 14.74 -13.31
C ALA A 103 26.47 15.96 -13.91
N GLY A 104 27.58 16.35 -13.28
CA GLY A 104 28.28 17.58 -13.55
C GLY A 104 28.67 17.64 -15.02
N LEU A 105 28.14 18.64 -15.73
CA LEU A 105 28.79 19.17 -16.91
C LEU A 105 30.16 19.70 -16.46
N PRO A 106 31.29 19.19 -16.98
CA PRO A 106 32.57 19.86 -16.78
C PRO A 106 32.54 21.17 -17.56
N ARG A 107 32.14 22.25 -16.88
CA ARG A 107 32.41 23.63 -17.31
C ARG A 107 33.87 23.93 -16.99
N GLY A 108 34.73 23.70 -17.98
CA GLY A 108 36.13 24.08 -17.83
C GLY A 108 36.96 23.81 -19.08
N MET A 109 36.86 24.69 -20.08
CA MET A 109 38.02 25.24 -20.80
C MET A 109 37.57 26.28 -21.82
N ARG A 110 37.59 27.54 -21.37
CA ARG A 110 37.85 28.72 -22.21
C ARG A 110 39.29 29.16 -21.97
N ARG A 111 39.87 29.80 -23.00
CA ARG A 111 41.20 30.45 -23.13
C ARG A 111 42.24 29.50 -23.73
N ASN A 112 42.94 29.84 -24.82
CA ASN A 112 43.25 31.14 -25.41
C ASN A 112 43.33 31.02 -26.94
#